data_AF-Q6YCQ8-F1
#
_entry.id   AF-Q6YCQ8-F1
#
_cell.length_a   1.000
_cell.length_b   1.000
_cell.length_c   1.000
_cell.angle_alpha   90.00
_cell.angle_beta   90.00
_cell.angle_gamma   90.00
#
_symmetry.space_group_name_H-M   'P 1'
#
loop_
_entity.id
_entity.type
_entity.pdbx_description
1 polymer ?
#
loop_
_entity_poly.entity_id
_entity_poly.type
_entity_poly.pdbx_seq_one_letter_code
_entity_poly.pdbx_strand_id
1 'polypeptide(L)'
;GGKLGYKQTDIAGTGLTFDIAFKFASNTDWEGKSNAGAPAAGANHSKYGLGGDILFGWERTREDGMQEYIKVELTGNSTLSSGYAQAAGAAADDILWDVGAKVSMKLWGLCALAATDVGHKKNAAPDGIGADALLTLGYRWFSAGGYFASKASNVFKDVFLTNAMQKDDCAAYIKLETKGSDPDTSFLEGLDLGVDVRTYMPVHYTVLTGAAAPVPAIYFPVYGKVWGSYRHDMGEYGWVKVYANLYGGTNKKATPPAAPAAPATKWSKEYCGYYECGVVVSPLEK
;
A
#
# COMPACT_ATOMS: atom_id res chain seq x y z
N GLY A 1 21.96 2.40 11.52
CA GLY A 1 21.94 1.03 10.98
C GLY A 1 22.75 0.96 9.71
N GLY A 2 23.02 -0.25 9.20
CA GLY A 2 23.75 -0.49 7.96
C GLY A 2 23.09 -1.59 7.11
N LYS A 3 23.39 -1.60 5.81
CA LYS A 3 22.98 -2.63 4.85
C LYS A 3 24.24 -3.18 4.18
N LEU A 4 24.42 -4.49 4.18
CA LEU A 4 25.46 -5.17 3.41
C LEU A 4 24.79 -6.15 2.45
N GLY A 5 25.12 -6.08 1.17
CA GLY A 5 24.49 -6.93 0.17
C GLY A 5 25.32 -7.13 -1.08
N TYR A 6 24.87 -8.06 -1.88
CA TYR A 6 25.37 -8.37 -3.21
C TYR A 6 24.24 -8.16 -4.21
N LYS A 7 24.53 -7.42 -5.28
CA LYS A 7 23.61 -7.18 -6.38
C LYS A 7 24.32 -7.44 -7.69
N GLN A 8 23.72 -8.28 -8.53
CA GLN A 8 24.08 -8.41 -9.93
C GLN A 8 22.82 -8.31 -10.79
N THR A 9 22.87 -7.41 -11.76
CA THR A 9 21.85 -7.21 -12.77
C THR A 9 22.34 -7.75 -14.11
N ASP A 10 21.42 -8.24 -14.92
CA ASP A 10 21.69 -8.77 -16.27
C ASP A 10 22.83 -9.80 -16.32
N ILE A 11 22.68 -10.86 -15.52
CA ILE A 11 23.67 -11.94 -15.41
C ILE A 11 23.88 -12.57 -16.79
N ALA A 12 25.08 -12.40 -17.33
CA ALA A 12 25.50 -12.93 -18.65
C ALA A 12 24.59 -12.49 -19.83
N GLY A 13 23.95 -11.31 -19.76
CA GLY A 13 23.10 -10.80 -20.84
C GLY A 13 21.74 -11.53 -20.95
N THR A 14 21.36 -12.29 -19.93
CA THR A 14 20.11 -13.08 -19.92
C THR A 14 18.89 -12.30 -19.43
N GLY A 15 19.09 -11.08 -18.91
CA GLY A 15 18.06 -10.32 -18.20
C GLY A 15 17.84 -10.78 -16.75
N LEU A 16 18.55 -11.81 -16.28
CA LEU A 16 18.43 -12.28 -14.90
C LEU A 16 19.08 -11.30 -13.91
N THR A 17 18.39 -11.06 -12.81
CA THR A 17 18.84 -10.21 -11.71
C THR A 17 18.77 -10.98 -10.39
N PHE A 18 19.82 -10.84 -9.59
CA PHE A 18 19.87 -11.35 -8.23
C PHE A 18 20.37 -10.24 -7.29
N ASP A 19 19.61 -9.94 -6.24
CA ASP A 19 19.96 -8.98 -5.20
C ASP A 19 19.69 -9.63 -3.85
N ILE A 20 20.68 -9.64 -2.96
CA ILE A 20 20.55 -10.14 -1.60
C ILE A 20 21.22 -9.17 -0.65
N ALA A 21 20.57 -8.87 0.46
CA ALA A 21 21.17 -8.04 1.48
C ALA A 21 20.70 -8.38 2.88
N PHE A 22 21.60 -8.10 3.82
CA PHE A 22 21.38 -8.13 5.26
C PHE A 22 21.35 -6.70 5.79
N LYS A 23 20.40 -6.44 6.68
CA LYS A 23 20.18 -5.15 7.33
C LYS A 23 20.38 -5.29 8.83
N PHE A 24 21.01 -4.29 9.42
CA PHE A 24 21.19 -4.16 10.86
C PHE A 24 20.79 -2.76 11.28
N ALA A 25 19.93 -2.66 12.28
CA ALA A 25 19.49 -1.40 12.85
C ALA A 25 19.75 -1.37 14.35
N SER A 26 20.06 -0.19 14.86
CA SER A 26 20.10 0.10 16.29
C SER A 26 19.41 1.45 16.48
N ASN A 27 18.66 1.60 17.57
CA ASN A 27 18.10 2.89 17.99
C ASN A 27 19.14 3.84 18.61
N THR A 28 20.44 3.51 18.54
CA THR A 28 21.58 4.37 18.90
C THR A 28 21.65 4.82 20.36
N ASP A 29 20.88 4.21 21.27
CA ASP A 29 20.96 4.51 22.70
C ASP A 29 21.97 3.58 23.40
N TRP A 30 23.25 3.87 23.18
CA TRP A 30 24.38 3.05 23.63
C TRP A 30 24.79 3.33 25.09
N GLU A 31 24.46 4.52 25.61
CA GLU A 31 24.87 4.94 26.96
C GLU A 31 23.75 4.89 28.00
N GLY A 32 22.48 4.92 27.62
CA GLY A 32 21.35 4.96 28.57
C GLY A 32 21.40 6.17 29.52
N LYS A 33 22.11 7.24 29.13
CA LYS A 33 22.31 8.45 29.94
C LYS A 33 21.23 9.47 29.62
N SER A 34 20.66 10.06 30.67
CA SER A 34 19.85 11.27 30.52
C SER A 34 20.72 12.45 30.05
N ASN A 35 20.09 13.52 29.55
CA ASN A 35 20.77 14.80 29.20
C ASN A 35 21.55 15.44 30.38
N ALA A 36 21.47 14.88 31.58
CA ALA A 36 22.18 15.30 32.80
C ALA A 36 23.32 14.34 33.22
N GLY A 37 23.66 13.32 32.42
CA GLY A 37 24.83 12.46 32.64
C GLY A 37 24.68 11.35 33.70
N ALA A 38 23.52 11.25 34.38
CA ALA A 38 23.22 10.15 35.30
C ALA A 38 22.53 8.97 34.56
N PRO A 39 22.83 7.70 34.91
CA PRO A 39 22.05 6.57 34.44
C PRO A 39 20.62 6.70 34.96
N ALA A 40 19.64 6.75 34.06
CA ALA A 40 18.24 6.82 34.45
C ALA A 40 17.82 5.49 35.08
N ALA A 41 17.15 5.51 36.23
CA ALA A 41 16.46 4.32 36.72
C ALA A 41 15.38 3.92 35.69
N GLY A 42 15.51 2.74 35.08
CA GLY A 42 14.70 2.35 33.91
C GLY A 42 15.30 2.78 32.55
N ALA A 43 16.62 3.01 32.47
CA ALA A 43 17.32 3.31 31.23
C ALA A 43 16.98 2.28 30.13
N ASN A 44 16.36 2.78 29.06
CA ASN A 44 16.10 2.00 27.85
C ASN A 44 17.45 1.71 27.19
N HIS A 45 17.90 0.46 27.16
CA HIS A 45 19.10 0.14 26.39
C HIS A 45 18.77 0.04 24.89
N SER A 46 19.82 -0.03 24.07
CA SER A 46 19.70 -0.13 22.62
C SER A 46 18.78 -1.27 22.15
N LYS A 47 17.76 -0.93 21.35
CA LYS A 47 16.98 -1.89 20.55
C LYS A 47 17.78 -2.23 19.28
N TYR A 48 17.94 -3.52 19.00
CA TYR A 48 18.58 -4.00 17.78
C TYR A 48 17.56 -4.63 16.84
N GLY A 49 17.67 -4.31 15.56
CA GLY A 49 16.91 -4.94 14.49
C GLY A 49 17.84 -5.67 13.54
N LEU A 50 17.45 -6.88 13.15
CA LEU A 50 18.05 -7.61 12.05
C LEU A 50 17.02 -7.78 10.95
N GLY A 51 17.46 -7.79 9.70
CA GLY A 51 16.58 -8.15 8.60
C GLY A 51 17.36 -8.50 7.35
N GLY A 52 16.62 -8.84 6.31
CA GLY A 52 17.19 -9.12 5.00
C GLY A 52 16.17 -8.96 3.90
N ASP A 53 16.68 -8.71 2.70
CA ASP A 53 15.92 -8.70 1.45
C ASP A 53 16.60 -9.62 0.44
N ILE A 54 15.79 -10.38 -0.30
CA ILE A 54 16.22 -11.17 -1.45
C ILE A 54 15.30 -10.81 -2.61
N LEU A 55 15.88 -10.49 -3.76
CA LEU A 55 15.18 -10.28 -5.02
C LEU A 55 15.78 -11.20 -6.08
N PHE A 56 14.91 -11.98 -6.71
CA PHE A 56 15.19 -12.68 -7.96
C PHE A 56 14.33 -12.06 -9.05
N GLY A 57 14.96 -11.66 -10.15
CA GLY A 57 14.28 -11.02 -11.25
C GLY A 57 14.70 -11.62 -12.58
N TRP A 58 13.79 -11.57 -13.54
CA TRP A 58 14.09 -11.62 -14.96
C TRP A 58 13.46 -10.38 -15.58
N GLU A 59 14.19 -9.68 -16.43
CA GLU A 59 13.70 -8.53 -17.17
C GLU A 59 14.19 -8.58 -18.62
N ARG A 60 13.33 -8.17 -19.55
CA ARG A 60 13.68 -8.00 -20.97
C ARG A 60 12.97 -6.79 -21.53
N THR A 61 13.67 -6.00 -22.32
CA THR A 61 13.04 -4.97 -23.15
C THR A 61 12.67 -5.56 -24.50
N ARG A 62 11.39 -5.44 -24.88
CA ARG A 62 10.86 -5.85 -26.18
C ARG A 62 11.22 -4.82 -27.25
N GLU A 63 11.08 -5.19 -28.52
CA GLU A 63 11.44 -4.32 -29.67
C GLU A 63 10.65 -3.00 -29.70
N ASP A 64 9.42 -3.00 -29.17
CA ASP A 64 8.56 -1.83 -29.04
C ASP A 64 8.81 -1.02 -27.75
N GLY A 65 9.94 -1.28 -27.06
CA GLY A 65 10.36 -0.55 -25.86
C GLY A 65 9.67 -1.01 -24.57
N MET A 66 8.78 -2.00 -24.61
CA MET A 66 8.08 -2.49 -23.43
C MET A 66 8.96 -3.37 -22.56
N GLN A 67 8.98 -3.10 -21.26
CA GLN A 67 9.68 -3.92 -20.29
C GLN A 67 8.80 -5.09 -19.84
N GLU A 68 9.27 -6.30 -20.13
CA GLU A 68 8.72 -7.56 -19.62
C GLU A 68 9.53 -7.99 -18.41
N TYR A 69 8.87 -8.51 -17.39
CA TYR A 69 9.56 -8.97 -16.20
C TYR A 69 8.80 -10.02 -15.41
N ILE A 70 9.56 -10.78 -14.62
CA ILE A 70 9.08 -11.59 -13.49
C ILE A 70 10.01 -11.28 -12.32
N LYS A 71 9.45 -10.90 -11.17
CA LYS A 71 10.20 -10.59 -9.95
C LYS A 71 9.62 -11.32 -8.77
N VAL A 72 10.50 -11.85 -7.94
CA VAL A 72 10.20 -12.43 -6.64
C VAL A 72 11.03 -11.69 -5.61
N GLU A 73 10.37 -11.05 -4.67
CA GLU A 73 10.96 -10.27 -3.59
C GLU A 73 10.56 -10.92 -2.27
N LEU A 74 11.53 -11.23 -1.42
CA LEU A 74 11.35 -11.76 -0.08
C LEU A 74 11.99 -10.79 0.90
N THR A 75 11.31 -10.48 1.99
CA THR A 75 11.86 -9.65 3.06
C THR A 75 11.53 -10.28 4.40
N GLY A 76 12.44 -10.18 5.35
CA GLY A 76 12.17 -10.58 6.72
C GLY A 76 12.93 -9.70 7.67
N ASN A 77 12.26 -9.22 8.72
CA ASN A 77 12.87 -8.41 9.76
C ASN A 77 12.49 -8.97 11.13
N SER A 78 13.34 -8.72 12.11
CA SER A 78 13.10 -9.06 13.51
C SER A 78 13.77 -8.06 14.43
N THR A 79 13.13 -7.79 15.57
CA THR A 79 13.72 -7.03 16.66
C THR A 79 14.24 -7.98 17.74
N LEU A 80 15.51 -7.80 18.09
CA LEU A 80 16.15 -8.53 19.19
C LEU A 80 15.88 -7.75 20.48
N SER A 81 14.85 -8.15 21.25
CA SER A 81 14.51 -7.46 22.51
C SER A 81 13.98 -8.40 23.61
N SER A 82 14.80 -9.36 24.04
CA SER A 82 14.52 -10.10 25.29
C SER A 82 14.72 -9.17 26.50
N GLY A 83 13.65 -8.88 27.26
CA GLY A 83 13.76 -8.37 28.64
C GLY A 83 13.59 -6.87 28.92
N TYR A 84 13.23 -6.01 27.96
CA TYR A 84 13.04 -4.57 28.24
C TYR A 84 11.67 -4.23 28.82
N ALA A 85 11.65 -3.51 29.95
CA ALA A 85 10.47 -2.85 30.48
C ALA A 85 9.99 -1.78 29.48
N GLN A 86 8.73 -1.84 29.06
CA GLN A 86 8.10 -0.71 28.38
C GLN A 86 8.14 0.48 29.33
N ALA A 87 8.62 1.63 28.87
CA ALA A 87 8.42 2.88 29.60
C ALA A 87 6.91 3.03 29.87
N ALA A 88 6.53 3.43 31.08
CA ALA A 88 5.13 3.60 31.43
C ALA A 88 4.46 4.57 30.43
N GLY A 89 3.47 4.06 29.68
CA GLY A 89 2.77 4.83 28.64
C GLY A 89 3.31 4.68 27.21
N ALA A 90 4.34 3.88 26.96
CA ALA A 90 4.77 3.56 25.60
C ALA A 90 3.78 2.61 24.91
N ALA A 91 3.33 2.95 23.70
CA ALA A 91 2.50 2.07 22.88
C ALA A 91 3.22 0.74 22.61
N ALA A 92 2.50 -0.38 22.71
CA ALA A 92 3.04 -1.74 22.51
C ALA A 92 3.25 -2.07 21.02
N ASP A 93 3.87 -1.17 20.27
CA ASP A 93 4.03 -1.26 18.82
C ASP A 93 5.48 -1.55 18.41
N ASP A 94 6.15 -2.45 19.14
CA ASP A 94 7.39 -3.05 18.67
C ASP A 94 7.05 -4.32 17.88
N ILE A 95 7.17 -4.29 16.56
CA ILE A 95 7.14 -5.50 15.73
C ILE A 95 8.27 -6.43 16.21
N LEU A 96 7.92 -7.64 16.63
CA LEU A 96 8.88 -8.65 17.07
C LEU A 96 9.58 -9.29 15.87
N TRP A 97 8.79 -9.63 14.86
CA TRP A 97 9.24 -10.08 13.57
C TRP A 97 8.16 -9.84 12.53
N ASP A 98 8.58 -9.70 11.28
CA ASP A 98 7.76 -9.62 10.08
C ASP A 98 8.45 -10.36 8.95
N VAL A 99 7.67 -11.01 8.10
CA VAL A 99 8.12 -11.64 6.86
C VAL A 99 7.14 -11.31 5.76
N GLY A 100 7.68 -10.89 4.62
CA GLY A 100 6.91 -10.52 3.45
C GLY A 100 7.44 -11.19 2.20
N ALA A 101 6.52 -11.49 1.29
CA ALA A 101 6.83 -11.98 -0.03
C ALA A 101 6.02 -11.22 -1.08
N LYS A 102 6.62 -10.93 -2.23
CA LYS A 102 5.96 -10.31 -3.37
C LYS A 102 6.43 -10.97 -4.65
N VAL A 103 5.48 -11.45 -5.44
CA VAL A 103 5.69 -11.89 -6.82
C VAL A 103 5.02 -10.87 -7.73
N SER A 104 5.72 -10.37 -8.74
CA SER A 104 5.15 -9.49 -9.73
C SER A 104 5.62 -9.85 -11.13
N MET A 105 4.75 -9.71 -12.12
CA MET A 105 5.05 -9.97 -13.51
C MET A 105 4.37 -8.98 -14.44
N LYS A 106 5.02 -8.71 -15.58
CA LYS A 106 4.44 -8.08 -16.77
C LYS A 106 4.92 -8.85 -18.00
N LEU A 107 4.01 -9.50 -18.72
CA LEU A 107 4.28 -10.33 -19.90
C LEU A 107 3.18 -10.13 -20.93
N TRP A 108 3.48 -9.64 -22.14
CA TRP A 108 2.50 -9.53 -23.24
C TRP A 108 1.14 -8.91 -22.83
N GLY A 109 1.17 -7.79 -22.10
CA GLY A 109 -0.03 -7.11 -21.60
C GLY A 109 -0.71 -7.78 -20.39
N LEU A 110 -0.29 -8.98 -19.97
CA LEU A 110 -0.65 -9.58 -18.68
C LEU A 110 0.19 -8.97 -17.58
N CYS A 111 -0.46 -8.48 -16.54
CA CYS A 111 0.16 -8.01 -15.31
C CYS A 111 -0.39 -8.82 -14.15
N ALA A 112 0.48 -9.33 -13.28
CA ALA A 112 0.05 -9.92 -12.02
C ALA A 112 0.95 -9.47 -10.88
N LEU A 113 0.36 -9.29 -9.70
CA LEU A 113 1.06 -9.00 -8.46
C LEU A 113 0.38 -9.79 -7.35
N ALA A 114 1.15 -10.59 -6.64
CA ALA A 114 0.75 -11.22 -5.39
C ALA A 114 1.74 -10.79 -4.32
N ALA A 115 1.28 -10.22 -3.22
CA ALA A 115 2.11 -9.86 -2.09
C ALA A 115 1.46 -10.31 -0.78
N THR A 116 2.26 -10.64 0.21
CA THR A 116 1.78 -10.96 1.56
C THR A 116 2.81 -10.47 2.57
N ASP A 117 2.32 -10.01 3.72
CA ASP A 117 3.10 -9.69 4.89
C ASP A 117 2.47 -10.38 6.11
N VAL A 118 3.30 -10.99 6.94
CA VAL A 118 2.90 -11.63 8.19
C VAL A 118 3.89 -11.23 9.26
N GLY A 119 3.39 -10.69 10.37
CA GLY A 119 4.23 -10.27 11.48
C GLY A 119 3.54 -10.40 12.83
N HIS A 120 4.36 -10.44 13.87
CA HIS A 120 3.90 -10.54 15.24
C HIS A 120 4.32 -9.31 16.05
N LYS A 121 3.37 -8.70 16.76
CA LYS A 121 3.64 -7.55 17.64
C LYS A 121 4.04 -8.01 19.05
N LYS A 122 4.97 -7.30 19.68
CA LYS A 122 5.40 -7.56 21.06
C LYS A 122 4.23 -7.36 22.03
N ASN A 123 4.06 -8.28 22.98
CA ASN A 123 3.01 -8.27 24.02
C ASN A 123 1.57 -8.32 23.49
N ALA A 124 1.37 -8.73 22.23
CA ALA A 124 0.03 -8.97 21.74
C ALA A 124 -0.56 -10.24 22.39
N ALA A 125 -1.86 -10.21 22.69
CA ALA A 125 -2.66 -11.37 23.08
C ALA A 125 -2.53 -12.49 22.02
N PRO A 126 -3.00 -13.74 22.23
CA PRO A 126 -2.93 -14.82 21.23
C PRO A 126 -3.40 -14.48 19.80
N ASP A 127 -4.15 -13.37 19.62
CA ASP A 127 -4.52 -12.77 18.32
C ASP A 127 -3.43 -11.85 17.70
N GLY A 128 -2.19 -11.86 18.18
CA GLY A 128 -1.15 -10.87 17.87
C GLY A 128 -0.47 -10.95 16.50
N ILE A 129 -0.85 -11.94 15.70
CA ILE A 129 -0.29 -12.16 14.36
C ILE A 129 -1.10 -11.33 13.36
N GLY A 130 -0.50 -10.23 12.92
CA GLY A 130 -0.99 -9.44 11.80
C GLY A 130 -0.62 -10.14 10.49
N ALA A 131 -1.59 -10.29 9.60
CA ALA A 131 -1.36 -10.78 8.26
C ALA A 131 -2.11 -9.89 7.27
N ASP A 132 -1.48 -9.58 6.15
CA ASP A 132 -2.16 -9.02 5.00
C ASP A 132 -1.67 -9.63 3.69
N ALA A 133 -2.50 -9.52 2.67
CA ALA A 133 -2.20 -10.02 1.34
C ALA A 133 -2.86 -9.17 0.27
N LEU A 134 -2.16 -8.98 -0.85
CA LEU A 134 -2.62 -8.29 -2.04
C LEU A 134 -2.54 -9.24 -3.23
N LEU A 135 -3.61 -9.35 -4.01
CA LEU A 135 -3.61 -9.97 -5.32
C LEU A 135 -4.13 -8.96 -6.33
N THR A 136 -3.42 -8.79 -7.44
CA THR A 136 -3.84 -7.99 -8.59
C THR A 136 -3.56 -8.80 -9.84
N LEU A 137 -4.55 -8.84 -10.72
CA LEU A 137 -4.47 -9.41 -12.06
C LEU A 137 -4.96 -8.37 -13.06
N GLY A 138 -4.28 -8.24 -14.18
CA GLY A 138 -4.70 -7.34 -15.24
C GLY A 138 -4.28 -7.86 -16.60
N TYR A 139 -5.10 -7.56 -17.60
CA TYR A 139 -4.78 -7.80 -18.99
C TYR A 139 -5.15 -6.57 -19.80
N ARG A 140 -4.13 -5.95 -20.41
CA ARG A 140 -4.25 -4.71 -21.18
C ARG A 140 -5.02 -3.65 -20.40
N TRP A 141 -6.20 -3.29 -20.89
CA TRP A 141 -7.04 -2.24 -20.33
C TRP A 141 -7.71 -2.63 -19.02
N PHE A 142 -7.88 -3.91 -18.74
CA PHE A 142 -8.65 -4.38 -17.59
C PHE A 142 -7.74 -4.82 -16.46
N SER A 143 -8.07 -4.47 -15.22
CA SER A 143 -7.43 -5.02 -14.02
C SER A 143 -8.43 -5.18 -12.89
N ALA A 144 -8.20 -6.18 -12.07
CA ALA A 144 -8.96 -6.44 -10.86
C ALA A 144 -8.01 -6.91 -9.77
N GLY A 145 -8.36 -6.66 -8.52
CA GLY A 145 -7.56 -7.12 -7.41
C GLY A 145 -8.32 -7.14 -6.11
N GLY A 146 -7.77 -7.89 -5.16
CA GLY A 146 -8.27 -8.02 -3.80
C GLY A 146 -7.12 -7.79 -2.84
N TYR A 147 -7.45 -7.22 -1.69
CA TYR A 147 -6.56 -7.07 -0.57
C TYR A 147 -7.26 -7.65 0.66
N PHE A 148 -6.55 -8.48 1.42
CA PHE A 148 -7.02 -9.08 2.66
C PHE A 148 -6.18 -8.53 3.82
N ALA A 149 -6.83 -8.30 4.96
CA ALA A 149 -6.18 -7.91 6.20
C ALA A 149 -6.79 -8.64 7.38
N SER A 150 -5.94 -9.22 8.22
CA SER A 150 -6.36 -9.78 9.50
C SER A 150 -6.75 -8.69 10.48
N LYS A 151 -7.55 -9.05 11.49
CA LYS A 151 -7.93 -8.19 12.60
C LYS A 151 -6.72 -7.47 13.23
N ALA A 152 -5.59 -8.16 13.32
CA ALA A 152 -4.39 -7.67 13.99
C ALA A 152 -3.51 -6.75 13.14
N SER A 153 -3.58 -6.85 11.80
CA SER A 153 -2.91 -5.89 10.91
C SER A 153 -3.58 -4.52 10.97
N ASN A 154 -4.92 -4.50 11.14
CA ASN A 154 -5.70 -3.33 11.50
C ASN A 154 -5.57 -2.14 10.52
N VAL A 155 -5.28 -2.43 9.26
CA VAL A 155 -4.94 -1.44 8.22
C VAL A 155 -6.08 -0.53 7.80
N PHE A 156 -7.33 -0.89 8.11
CA PHE A 156 -8.49 -0.05 7.83
C PHE A 156 -8.81 0.94 8.95
N LYS A 157 -8.11 0.85 10.10
CA LYS A 157 -8.19 1.85 11.17
C LYS A 157 -7.71 3.21 10.66
N ASP A 158 -8.33 4.28 11.17
CA ASP A 158 -8.09 5.69 10.86
C ASP A 158 -8.49 6.12 9.43
N VAL A 159 -8.59 5.16 8.50
CA VAL A 159 -9.15 5.39 7.16
C VAL A 159 -10.67 5.23 7.17
N PHE A 160 -11.18 4.09 7.67
CA PHE A 160 -12.61 3.75 7.69
C PHE A 160 -13.16 3.58 9.11
N LEU A 161 -12.31 3.14 10.06
CA LEU A 161 -12.71 2.90 11.45
C LEU A 161 -12.07 3.88 12.42
N THR A 162 -12.81 4.26 13.46
CA THR A 162 -12.25 5.00 14.62
C THR A 162 -11.57 4.05 15.63
N ASN A 163 -12.06 2.81 15.72
CA ASN A 163 -11.55 1.79 16.64
C ASN A 163 -10.81 0.70 15.86
N ALA A 164 -10.10 -0.17 16.58
CA ALA A 164 -9.47 -1.34 15.98
C ALA A 164 -10.51 -2.26 15.28
N MET A 165 -10.10 -2.88 14.18
CA MET A 165 -10.85 -3.91 13.49
C MET A 165 -11.26 -5.00 14.47
N GLN A 166 -12.51 -5.46 14.37
CA GLN A 166 -13.06 -6.51 15.22
C GLN A 166 -12.91 -7.90 14.61
N LYS A 167 -12.73 -7.98 13.29
CA LYS A 167 -12.58 -9.20 12.50
C LYS A 167 -11.73 -8.93 11.26
N ASP A 168 -11.18 -9.99 10.68
CA ASP A 168 -10.52 -9.96 9.38
C ASP A 168 -11.46 -9.41 8.31
N ASP A 169 -10.91 -8.68 7.36
CA ASP A 169 -11.69 -8.07 6.30
C ASP A 169 -10.88 -7.87 5.02
N CYS A 170 -11.55 -7.42 3.96
CA CYS A 170 -10.93 -7.25 2.66
C CYS A 170 -11.35 -5.97 1.94
N ALA A 171 -10.63 -5.66 0.88
CA ALA A 171 -10.99 -4.67 -0.12
C ALA A 171 -10.85 -5.31 -1.51
N ALA A 172 -11.65 -4.87 -2.46
CA ALA A 172 -11.55 -5.33 -3.84
C ALA A 172 -11.73 -4.17 -4.81
N TYR A 173 -11.08 -4.24 -5.96
CA TYR A 173 -11.25 -3.27 -7.02
C TYR A 173 -11.38 -3.92 -8.40
N ILE A 174 -12.05 -3.18 -9.29
CA ILE A 174 -12.02 -3.39 -10.73
C ILE A 174 -11.68 -2.06 -11.40
N LYS A 175 -10.88 -2.11 -12.46
CA LYS A 175 -10.40 -0.92 -13.14
C LYS A 175 -10.28 -1.19 -14.65
N LEU A 176 -10.78 -0.24 -15.44
CA LEU A 176 -10.44 -0.12 -16.85
C LEU A 176 -9.62 1.14 -17.07
N GLU A 177 -8.47 1.02 -17.73
CA GLU A 177 -7.64 2.18 -18.08
C GLU A 177 -6.97 2.04 -19.44
N THR A 178 -6.84 3.15 -20.15
CA THR A 178 -5.93 3.35 -21.27
C THR A 178 -4.88 4.37 -20.86
N LYS A 179 -3.63 4.15 -21.27
CA LYS A 179 -2.53 5.07 -21.05
C LYS A 179 -1.89 5.41 -22.38
N GLY A 180 -1.81 6.69 -22.69
CA GLY A 180 -1.34 7.18 -23.98
C GLY A 180 0.12 6.81 -24.23
N SER A 181 0.90 6.60 -23.16
CA SER A 181 2.31 6.21 -23.19
C SER A 181 2.57 4.70 -23.10
N ASP A 182 1.54 3.86 -23.04
CA ASP A 182 1.69 2.40 -22.90
C ASP A 182 1.18 1.69 -24.18
N PRO A 183 2.08 1.11 -25.00
CA PRO A 183 1.73 0.39 -26.23
C PRO A 183 0.69 -0.72 -26.08
N ASP A 184 0.60 -1.38 -24.92
CA ASP A 184 -0.34 -2.49 -24.71
C ASP A 184 -1.77 -1.99 -24.39
N THR A 185 -1.93 -0.71 -24.02
CA THR A 185 -3.20 -0.14 -23.54
C THR A 185 -3.63 1.16 -24.21
N SER A 186 -2.79 1.76 -25.04
CA SER A 186 -3.09 3.04 -25.69
C SER A 186 -4.18 2.88 -26.76
N PHE A 187 -5.26 3.67 -26.67
CA PHE A 187 -6.22 3.84 -27.76
C PHE A 187 -5.85 5.01 -28.69
N LEU A 188 -5.23 6.04 -28.12
CA LEU A 188 -4.81 7.25 -28.79
C LEU A 188 -3.57 7.79 -28.07
N GLU A 189 -2.57 8.19 -28.84
CA GLU A 189 -1.37 8.84 -28.31
C GLU A 189 -1.74 10.06 -27.45
N GLY A 190 -1.12 10.17 -26.27
CA GLY A 190 -1.38 11.25 -25.32
C GLY A 190 -2.69 11.15 -24.53
N LEU A 191 -3.57 10.17 -24.80
CA LEU A 191 -4.82 9.98 -24.06
C LEU A 191 -4.63 9.01 -22.88
N ASP A 192 -4.82 9.52 -21.67
CA ASP A 192 -5.01 8.70 -20.46
C ASP A 192 -6.48 8.77 -20.05
N LEU A 193 -7.17 7.64 -19.95
CA LEU A 193 -8.58 7.59 -19.53
C LEU A 193 -8.79 6.33 -18.69
N GLY A 194 -9.62 6.42 -17.65
CA GLY A 194 -9.98 5.24 -16.90
C GLY A 194 -11.13 5.41 -15.93
N VAL A 195 -11.58 4.26 -15.45
CA VAL A 195 -12.57 4.11 -14.40
C VAL A 195 -12.07 3.06 -13.41
N ASP A 196 -12.22 3.34 -12.13
CA ASP A 196 -11.83 2.48 -11.01
C ASP A 196 -13.00 2.44 -10.03
N VAL A 197 -13.40 1.24 -9.61
CA VAL A 197 -14.43 1.03 -8.59
C VAL A 197 -13.86 0.07 -7.55
N ARG A 198 -13.98 0.48 -6.29
CA ARG A 198 -13.44 -0.21 -5.12
C ARG A 198 -14.51 -0.43 -4.08
N THR A 199 -14.41 -1.54 -3.38
CA THR A 199 -15.23 -1.90 -2.24
C THR A 199 -14.32 -2.21 -1.07
N TYR A 200 -14.73 -1.84 0.13
CA TYR A 200 -13.95 -2.02 1.34
C TYR A 200 -14.80 -2.65 2.42
N MET A 201 -14.20 -3.50 3.23
CA MET A 201 -14.75 -4.00 4.49
C MET A 201 -16.14 -4.66 4.42
N PRO A 202 -16.39 -5.60 3.48
CA PRO A 202 -17.69 -6.26 3.39
C PRO A 202 -18.06 -7.07 4.63
N VAL A 203 -17.08 -7.59 5.39
CA VAL A 203 -17.34 -8.41 6.58
C VAL A 203 -17.72 -7.55 7.78
N HIS A 204 -17.07 -6.39 7.95
CA HIS A 204 -17.26 -5.49 9.09
C HIS A 204 -18.74 -5.14 9.33
N TYR A 205 -19.48 -4.88 8.25
CA TYR A 205 -20.88 -4.50 8.37
C TYR A 205 -21.78 -5.61 8.93
N THR A 206 -21.57 -6.86 8.51
CA THR A 206 -22.34 -8.02 9.02
C THR A 206 -22.14 -8.24 10.51
N VAL A 207 -20.94 -7.92 11.01
CA VAL A 207 -20.60 -8.00 12.45
C VAL A 207 -21.27 -6.88 13.24
N LEU A 208 -21.37 -5.66 12.68
CA LEU A 208 -21.98 -4.52 13.36
C LEU A 208 -23.52 -4.59 13.46
N THR A 209 -24.18 -5.22 12.49
CA THR A 209 -25.65 -5.16 12.39
C THR A 209 -26.36 -6.44 12.82
N GLY A 210 -25.60 -7.52 13.06
CA GLY A 210 -26.17 -8.82 13.37
C GLY A 210 -27.04 -9.37 12.23
N ALA A 211 -27.62 -10.57 12.42
CA ALA A 211 -28.44 -11.24 11.40
C ALA A 211 -29.78 -10.53 11.06
N ALA A 212 -30.02 -9.32 11.59
CA ALA A 212 -31.30 -8.61 11.51
C ALA A 212 -31.26 -7.36 10.59
N ALA A 213 -30.23 -7.20 9.76
CA ALA A 213 -30.16 -6.07 8.83
C ALA A 213 -31.29 -6.15 7.77
N PRO A 214 -32.16 -5.13 7.66
CA PRO A 214 -33.23 -5.11 6.66
C PRO A 214 -32.67 -4.93 5.24
N VAL A 215 -32.85 -5.91 4.35
CA VAL A 215 -32.52 -5.84 2.90
C VAL A 215 -33.35 -4.71 2.24
N PRO A 216 -32.81 -3.79 1.39
CA PRO A 216 -31.75 -3.99 0.39
C PRO A 216 -30.65 -2.88 0.35
N ALA A 217 -30.09 -2.44 1.48
CA ALA A 217 -29.06 -1.39 1.44
C ALA A 217 -27.64 -1.95 1.21
N ILE A 218 -26.82 -1.23 0.43
CA ILE A 218 -25.37 -1.46 0.33
C ILE A 218 -24.73 -0.84 1.55
N TYR A 219 -24.02 -1.66 2.32
CA TYR A 219 -23.62 -1.26 3.66
C TYR A 219 -22.11 -1.19 3.91
N PHE A 220 -21.32 -1.57 2.91
CA PHE A 220 -19.87 -1.49 2.92
C PHE A 220 -19.42 -0.27 2.10
N PRO A 221 -18.31 0.42 2.48
CA PRO A 221 -17.83 1.57 1.73
C PRO A 221 -17.49 1.20 0.27
N VAL A 222 -17.98 2.02 -0.65
CA VAL A 222 -17.69 1.93 -2.08
C VAL A 222 -17.03 3.23 -2.50
N TYR A 223 -15.96 3.15 -3.27
CA TYR A 223 -15.27 4.31 -3.83
C TYR A 223 -15.10 4.13 -5.34
N GLY A 224 -15.36 5.18 -6.10
CA GLY A 224 -15.19 5.21 -7.53
C GLY A 224 -14.40 6.43 -7.98
N LYS A 225 -13.62 6.26 -9.04
CA LYS A 225 -12.94 7.35 -9.75
C LYS A 225 -13.12 7.16 -11.24
N VAL A 226 -13.46 8.24 -11.95
CA VAL A 226 -13.34 8.35 -13.40
C VAL A 226 -12.34 9.45 -13.69
N TRP A 227 -11.40 9.23 -14.60
CA TRP A 227 -10.43 10.25 -15.00
C TRP A 227 -10.18 10.22 -16.48
N GLY A 228 -9.88 11.39 -17.03
CA GLY A 228 -9.45 11.55 -18.40
C GLY A 228 -8.43 12.67 -18.48
N SER A 229 -7.41 12.49 -19.29
CA SER A 229 -6.49 13.55 -19.66
C SER A 229 -5.96 13.34 -21.06
N TYR A 230 -5.75 14.42 -21.78
CA TYR A 230 -5.18 14.38 -23.12
C TYR A 230 -4.01 15.34 -23.21
N ARG A 231 -2.82 14.79 -23.53
CA ARG A 231 -1.62 15.53 -23.87
C ARG A 231 -1.58 15.73 -25.37
N HIS A 232 -1.43 16.98 -25.79
CA HIS A 232 -1.17 17.36 -27.17
C HIS A 232 0.21 18.00 -27.25
N ASP A 233 1.09 17.40 -28.04
CA ASP A 233 2.43 17.94 -28.29
C ASP A 233 2.37 19.06 -29.33
N MET A 234 3.02 20.18 -29.05
CA MET A 234 3.06 21.36 -29.92
C MET A 234 4.37 21.43 -30.71
N GLY A 235 4.90 20.26 -31.11
CA GLY A 235 6.22 20.12 -31.73
C GLY A 235 7.36 20.17 -30.70
N GLU A 236 8.54 20.63 -31.13
CA GLU A 236 9.76 20.66 -30.30
C GLU A 236 9.71 21.64 -29.10
N TYR A 237 8.69 22.51 -29.05
CA TYR A 237 8.65 23.63 -28.10
C TYR A 237 7.96 23.28 -26.79
N GLY A 238 7.13 22.24 -26.74
CA GLY A 238 6.43 21.87 -25.51
C GLY A 238 5.09 21.17 -25.74
N TRP A 239 4.30 21.08 -24.68
CA TRP A 239 3.03 20.35 -24.69
C TRP A 239 1.97 21.00 -23.81
N VAL A 240 0.71 20.73 -24.14
CA VAL A 240 -0.46 21.06 -23.33
C VAL A 240 -1.18 19.79 -22.92
N LYS A 241 -1.60 19.71 -21.66
CA LYS A 241 -2.38 18.61 -21.12
C LYS A 241 -3.65 19.15 -20.45
N VAL A 242 -4.79 18.72 -20.94
CA VAL A 242 -6.08 18.95 -20.27
C VAL A 242 -6.43 17.73 -19.45
N TYR A 243 -7.05 17.91 -18.28
CA TYR A 243 -7.49 16.80 -17.45
C TYR A 243 -8.79 17.07 -16.70
N ALA A 244 -9.53 15.99 -16.43
CA ALA A 244 -10.70 15.97 -15.58
C ALA A 244 -10.74 14.65 -14.80
N ASN A 245 -11.02 14.77 -13.50
CA ASN A 245 -11.18 13.68 -12.57
C ASN A 245 -12.53 13.87 -11.86
N LEU A 246 -13.32 12.81 -11.78
CA LEU A 246 -14.53 12.73 -10.98
C LEU A 246 -14.36 11.60 -9.97
N TYR A 247 -14.65 11.89 -8.73
CA TYR A 247 -14.57 10.97 -7.62
C TYR A 247 -15.92 10.89 -6.95
N GLY A 248 -16.29 9.69 -6.53
CA GLY A 248 -17.52 9.46 -5.80
C GLY A 248 -17.35 8.31 -4.83
N GLY A 249 -18.09 8.33 -3.75
CA GLY A 249 -18.13 7.16 -2.88
C GLY A 249 -19.20 7.25 -1.83
N THR A 250 -19.39 6.11 -1.19
CA THR A 250 -20.31 5.91 -0.10
C THR A 250 -19.52 5.82 1.21
N ASN A 251 -20.14 6.34 2.26
CA ASN A 251 -19.93 5.90 3.62
C ASN A 251 -18.49 5.96 4.15
N LYS A 252 -17.96 7.17 4.35
CA LYS A 252 -16.90 7.42 5.36
C LYS A 252 -17.51 7.76 6.73
N LYS A 253 -18.68 7.21 7.05
CA LYS A 253 -19.33 7.53 8.33
C LYS A 253 -18.60 6.75 9.41
N ALA A 254 -17.85 7.48 10.22
CA ALA A 254 -17.42 7.03 11.54
C ALA A 254 -18.62 6.37 12.24
N THR A 255 -18.34 5.34 13.01
CA THR A 255 -19.22 4.81 14.06
C THR A 255 -20.08 5.95 14.62
N PRO A 256 -21.41 5.81 14.76
CA PRO A 256 -22.28 6.92 15.17
C PRO A 256 -21.69 7.63 16.39
N PRO A 257 -21.43 8.95 16.31
CA PRO A 257 -20.68 9.64 17.33
C PRO A 257 -21.53 9.71 18.61
N ALA A 258 -21.01 9.16 19.70
CA ALA A 258 -21.17 9.85 20.97
C ALA A 258 -20.31 11.12 20.85
N ALA A 259 -20.98 12.26 20.67
CA ALA A 259 -20.38 13.56 20.41
C ALA A 259 -19.47 14.06 21.57
N PRO A 260 -18.59 15.08 21.37
CA PRO A 260 -18.45 15.88 20.15
C PRO A 260 -17.05 15.99 19.52
N ALA A 261 -17.09 16.29 18.21
CA ALA A 261 -16.08 16.95 17.39
C ALA A 261 -14.75 16.23 17.09
N ALA A 262 -14.79 15.29 16.13
CA ALA A 262 -13.61 14.95 15.33
C ALA A 262 -13.45 15.95 14.17
N PRO A 263 -12.22 16.36 13.81
CA PRO A 263 -11.97 17.31 12.73
C PRO A 263 -12.48 16.77 11.39
N ALA A 264 -13.07 17.66 10.58
CA ALA A 264 -13.72 17.33 9.32
C ALA A 264 -12.75 16.62 8.36
N THR A 265 -12.93 15.31 8.21
CA THR A 265 -12.38 14.62 7.04
C THR A 265 -13.09 15.14 5.79
N LYS A 266 -12.42 15.11 4.62
CA LYS A 266 -12.94 15.66 3.35
C LYS A 266 -14.29 15.06 2.87
N TRP A 267 -14.84 14.06 3.57
CA TRP A 267 -15.98 13.23 3.18
C TRP A 267 -16.96 13.13 4.36
N SER A 268 -17.78 14.16 4.56
CA SER A 268 -18.63 14.33 5.75
C SER A 268 -20.08 13.83 5.62
N LYS A 269 -20.43 13.17 4.49
CA LYS A 269 -21.80 12.69 4.20
C LYS A 269 -21.81 11.23 3.72
N GLU A 270 -22.94 10.56 3.91
CA GLU A 270 -23.20 9.16 3.51
C GLU A 270 -22.95 8.92 2.01
N TYR A 271 -23.16 9.95 1.20
CA TYR A 271 -22.75 10.03 -0.20
C TYR A 271 -21.98 11.33 -0.39
N CYS A 272 -20.80 11.26 -1.02
CA CYS A 272 -20.10 12.47 -1.46
C CYS A 272 -19.30 12.21 -2.73
N GLY A 273 -19.21 13.27 -3.54
CA GLY A 273 -18.40 13.30 -4.74
C GLY A 273 -17.66 14.63 -4.83
N TYR A 274 -16.51 14.60 -5.49
CA TYR A 274 -15.74 15.78 -5.82
C TYR A 274 -15.16 15.63 -7.21
N TYR A 275 -14.90 16.73 -7.87
CA TYR A 275 -14.26 16.74 -9.17
C TYR A 275 -13.04 17.65 -9.14
N GLU A 276 -12.10 17.38 -10.04
CA GLU A 276 -10.91 18.18 -10.26
C GLU A 276 -10.67 18.25 -11.76
N CYS A 277 -10.57 19.46 -12.31
CA CYS A 277 -10.23 19.64 -13.71
C CYS A 277 -9.22 20.77 -13.85
N GLY A 278 -8.37 20.69 -14.87
CA GLY A 278 -7.34 21.68 -15.08
C GLY A 278 -6.62 21.54 -16.39
N VAL A 279 -5.70 22.47 -16.60
CA VAL A 279 -4.80 22.50 -17.76
C VAL A 279 -3.38 22.62 -17.22
N VAL A 280 -2.49 21.78 -17.70
CA VAL A 280 -1.06 21.83 -17.43
C VAL A 280 -0.36 22.12 -18.74
N VAL A 281 0.58 23.07 -18.72
CA VAL A 281 1.39 23.43 -19.88
C VAL A 281 2.85 23.29 -19.53
N SER A 282 3.63 22.72 -20.43
CA SER A 282 5.08 22.82 -20.41
C SER A 282 5.49 23.65 -21.62
N PRO A 283 5.79 24.95 -21.45
CA PRO A 283 6.10 25.85 -22.57
C PRO A 283 7.52 25.68 -23.12
N LEU A 284 8.36 24.85 -22.48
CA LEU A 284 9.72 24.49 -22.88
C LEU A 284 10.02 23.06 -22.40
N GLU A 285 10.24 22.11 -23.31
CA GLU A 285 10.96 20.87 -22.98
C GLU A 285 12.48 21.14 -23.06
N LYS A 286 13.24 20.54 -22.16
CA LYS A 286 14.70 20.72 -22.04
C LYS A 286 15.44 19.65 -22.83
#